data_AF-A0A1P8M5B6-F1
#
_entry.id   AF-A0A1P8M5B6-F1
#
_cell.length_a   1.000
_cell.length_b   1.000
_cell.length_c   1.000
_cell.angle_alpha   90.00
_cell.angle_beta   90.00
_cell.angle_gamma   90.00
#
_symmetry.space_group_name_H-M   'P 1'
#
loop_
_entity.id
_entity.type
_entity.pdbx_description
1 polymer ?
#
loop_
_entity_poly.entity_id
_entity_poly.type
_entity_poly.pdbx_seq_one_letter_code
_entity_poly.pdbx_strand_id
1 'polypeptide(L)'
;MAGFHQGLVLIPGTERQLGACGLFRPSPSQRDVLALHSGPLAAMGTDPDMLWAGFAELCGPTRSTADYLLLADRFPAWVVDGIPSPSAASAAKAADWQRFLDLLDVLRERDITPFLIVTGPPGSHAGETRDGVPEELAAVLPLIGERLSMLRRIESDEQLADEQSAGC
;
A
#
# COMPACT_ATOMS: atom_id res chain seq x y z
N MET A 1 -7.88 -2.86 -20.75
CA MET A 1 -7.23 -1.70 -20.11
C MET A 1 -7.82 -1.61 -18.72
N ALA A 2 -7.15 -2.24 -17.76
CA ALA A 2 -7.55 -2.27 -16.37
C ALA A 2 -6.51 -1.47 -15.61
N GLY A 3 -6.68 -0.16 -15.65
CA GLY A 3 -5.77 0.78 -15.03
C GLY A 3 -6.04 0.96 -13.57
N PHE A 4 -5.21 1.82 -12.95
CA PHE A 4 -5.24 2.28 -11.56
C PHE A 4 -6.65 2.42 -10.92
N HIS A 5 -7.69 2.65 -11.73
CA HIS A 5 -9.12 2.59 -11.38
C HIS A 5 -9.60 1.28 -10.73
N GLN A 6 -8.90 0.15 -10.90
CA GLN A 6 -9.24 -1.13 -10.22
C GLN A 6 -8.49 -1.32 -8.89
N GLY A 7 -7.62 -0.38 -8.51
CA GLY A 7 -6.90 -0.47 -7.26
C GLY A 7 -7.80 -0.32 -6.03
N LEU A 8 -7.40 -0.96 -4.95
CA LEU A 8 -8.18 -1.10 -3.73
C LEU A 8 -7.39 -0.65 -2.51
N VAL A 9 -8.07 0.04 -1.59
CA VAL A 9 -7.60 0.26 -0.23
C VAL A 9 -8.40 -0.64 0.71
N LEU A 10 -7.71 -1.54 1.40
CA LEU A 10 -8.26 -2.49 2.35
C LEU A 10 -7.94 -2.03 3.76
N ILE A 11 -8.97 -1.81 4.56
CA ILE A 11 -8.86 -1.41 5.97
C ILE A 11 -9.73 -2.38 6.78
N PRO A 12 -9.20 -3.12 7.76
CA PRO A 12 -7.78 -3.29 8.12
C PRO A 12 -7.01 -4.30 7.24
N GLY A 13 -7.62 -4.85 6.19
CA GLY A 13 -7.02 -5.89 5.34
C GLY A 13 -7.08 -7.29 5.98
N THR A 14 -8.27 -7.66 6.46
CA THR A 14 -8.53 -9.01 6.98
C THR A 14 -8.36 -10.07 5.90
N GLU A 15 -8.11 -11.33 6.29
CA GLU A 15 -8.01 -12.45 5.35
C GLU A 15 -9.28 -12.61 4.50
N ARG A 16 -10.45 -12.25 5.04
CA ARG A 16 -11.71 -12.23 4.28
C ARG A 16 -11.72 -11.15 3.21
N GLN A 17 -11.26 -9.94 3.54
CA GLN A 17 -11.16 -8.84 2.59
C GLN A 17 -10.19 -9.17 1.45
N LEU A 18 -9.04 -9.74 1.80
CA LEU A 18 -8.06 -10.22 0.83
C LEU A 18 -8.65 -11.34 -0.03
N GLY A 19 -9.28 -12.34 0.58
CA GLY A 19 -9.89 -13.47 -0.14
C GLY A 19 -11.01 -13.05 -1.09
N ALA A 20 -11.81 -12.04 -0.75
CA ALA A 20 -12.83 -11.48 -1.65
C ALA A 20 -12.21 -10.82 -2.90
N CYS A 21 -10.97 -10.36 -2.81
CA CYS A 21 -10.19 -9.82 -3.93
C CYS A 21 -9.33 -10.90 -4.63
N GLY A 22 -9.43 -12.17 -4.22
CA GLY A 22 -8.55 -13.25 -4.69
C GLY A 22 -7.11 -13.16 -4.19
N LEU A 23 -6.84 -12.32 -3.19
CA LEU A 23 -5.53 -12.12 -2.60
C LEU A 23 -5.36 -13.04 -1.38
N PHE A 24 -4.18 -13.64 -1.27
CA PHE A 24 -3.82 -14.48 -0.13
C PHE A 24 -2.44 -14.05 0.36
N ARG A 25 -2.29 -13.88 1.68
CA ARG A 25 -0.99 -13.50 2.24
C ARG A 25 0.05 -14.56 1.86
N PRO A 26 1.19 -14.15 1.31
CA PRO A 26 2.21 -15.08 0.89
C PRO A 26 2.77 -15.83 2.09
N SER A 27 2.98 -17.12 1.90
CA SER A 27 3.67 -17.97 2.85
C SER A 27 5.16 -17.62 2.91
N PRO A 28 5.88 -17.88 4.01
CA PRO A 28 7.29 -17.51 4.14
C PRO A 28 8.18 -18.14 3.06
N SER A 29 7.76 -19.26 2.46
CA SER A 29 8.43 -19.93 1.35
C SER A 29 8.36 -19.17 0.02
N GLN A 30 7.46 -18.19 -0.10
CA GLN A 30 7.28 -17.35 -1.29
C GLN A 30 8.03 -16.01 -1.18
N ARG A 31 8.65 -15.73 -0.02
CA ARG A 31 9.45 -14.52 0.18
C ARG A 31 10.63 -14.54 -0.78
N ASP A 32 10.85 -13.40 -1.42
CA ASP A 32 11.93 -13.24 -2.38
C ASP A 32 12.68 -11.93 -2.11
N VAL A 33 13.93 -11.86 -2.53
CA VAL A 33 14.75 -10.66 -2.40
C VAL A 33 15.05 -10.11 -3.78
N LEU A 34 14.37 -9.02 -4.12
CA LEU A 34 14.51 -8.37 -5.41
C LEU A 34 15.72 -7.45 -5.41
N ALA A 35 16.62 -7.64 -6.37
CA ALA A 35 17.77 -6.76 -6.56
C ALA A 35 17.32 -5.46 -7.27
N LEU A 36 17.32 -4.35 -6.54
CA LEU A 36 17.00 -3.02 -7.07
C LEU A 36 18.27 -2.15 -7.12
N HIS A 37 18.19 -1.02 -7.82
CA HIS A 37 19.33 -0.10 -7.97
C HIS A 37 19.81 0.44 -6.63
N SER A 38 18.88 0.78 -5.75
CA SER A 38 19.21 1.34 -4.43
C SER A 38 19.39 0.29 -3.33
N GLY A 39 19.45 -0.99 -3.71
CA GLY A 39 19.68 -2.12 -2.82
C GLY A 39 18.54 -3.15 -2.80
N PRO A 40 18.77 -4.31 -2.18
CA PRO A 40 17.82 -5.41 -2.16
C PRO A 40 16.49 -5.01 -1.49
N LEU A 41 15.37 -5.49 -2.01
CA LEU A 41 14.04 -5.36 -1.43
C LEU A 41 13.54 -6.73 -0.98
N ALA A 42 13.25 -6.87 0.31
CA ALA A 42 12.64 -8.09 0.83
C ALA A 42 11.13 -8.08 0.53
N ALA A 43 10.75 -8.73 -0.56
CA ALA A 43 9.35 -8.96 -0.88
C ALA A 43 8.78 -10.04 0.05
N MET A 44 7.58 -9.80 0.57
CA MET A 44 6.84 -10.81 1.34
C MET A 44 6.42 -11.97 0.45
N GLY A 45 6.16 -11.68 -0.82
CA GLY A 45 5.86 -12.66 -1.85
C GLY A 45 6.02 -12.05 -3.23
N THR A 46 6.49 -12.84 -4.19
CA THR A 46 6.50 -12.45 -5.60
C THR A 46 5.87 -13.54 -6.42
N ASP A 47 4.96 -13.15 -7.30
CA ASP A 47 4.34 -13.97 -8.33
C ASP A 47 4.58 -13.30 -9.70
N PRO A 48 4.62 -14.02 -10.83
CA PRO A 48 4.77 -13.43 -12.17
C PRO A 48 3.87 -12.21 -12.43
N ASP A 49 2.66 -12.19 -11.88
CA ASP A 49 1.70 -11.10 -12.11
C ASP A 49 1.56 -10.15 -10.90
N MET A 50 2.21 -10.43 -9.77
CA MET A 50 1.98 -9.67 -8.55
C MET A 50 3.21 -9.56 -7.63
N LEU A 51 3.48 -8.33 -7.16
CA LEU A 51 4.43 -8.06 -6.10
C LEU A 51 3.73 -7.87 -4.77
N TRP A 52 4.13 -8.59 -3.72
CA TRP A 52 3.69 -8.33 -2.35
C TRP A 52 4.88 -7.87 -1.51
N ALA A 53 4.83 -6.63 -1.02
CA ALA A 53 5.87 -6.05 -0.19
C ALA A 53 5.29 -5.18 0.93
N GLY A 54 6.05 -5.03 2.01
CA GLY A 54 5.65 -4.17 3.13
C GLY A 54 5.91 -2.70 2.84
N PHE A 55 5.10 -1.81 3.43
CA PHE A 55 5.28 -0.36 3.38
C PHE A 55 6.71 0.05 3.78
N ALA A 56 7.24 -0.52 4.87
CA ALA A 56 8.58 -0.21 5.36
C ALA A 56 9.70 -0.56 4.36
N GLU A 57 9.53 -1.65 3.59
CA GLU A 57 10.51 -2.10 2.60
C GLU A 57 10.45 -1.25 1.31
N LEU A 58 9.23 -0.89 0.91
CA LEU A 58 8.97 -0.07 -0.28
C LEU A 58 9.28 1.41 -0.06
N CYS A 59 9.08 1.93 1.15
CA CYS A 59 9.32 3.34 1.50
C CYS A 59 10.62 3.54 2.27
N GLY A 60 11.45 2.50 2.38
CA GLY A 60 12.70 2.49 3.12
C GLY A 60 13.70 3.58 2.66
N PRO A 61 14.70 3.91 3.48
CA PRO A 61 15.55 5.09 3.32
C PRO A 61 16.34 5.16 2.01
N THR A 62 16.60 4.02 1.38
CA THR A 62 17.36 3.95 0.14
C THR A 62 16.49 4.02 -1.11
N ARG A 63 15.16 3.87 -1.00
CA ARG A 63 14.28 3.70 -2.17
C ARG A 63 14.20 4.96 -3.01
N SER A 64 14.25 4.76 -4.32
CA SER A 64 14.20 5.81 -5.35
C SER A 64 13.12 5.50 -6.39
N THR A 65 12.62 6.53 -7.08
CA THR A 65 11.65 6.39 -8.18
C THR A 65 12.08 5.38 -9.24
N ALA A 66 13.39 5.33 -9.55
CA ALA A 66 13.95 4.37 -10.50
C ALA A 66 13.74 2.90 -10.08
N ASP A 67 13.78 2.61 -8.78
CA ASP A 67 13.49 1.27 -8.25
C ASP A 67 12.02 0.90 -8.48
N TYR A 68 11.11 1.86 -8.28
CA TYR A 68 9.68 1.64 -8.53
C TYR A 68 9.40 1.40 -10.01
N LEU A 69 10.05 2.15 -10.90
CA LEU A 69 9.95 1.95 -12.34
C LEU A 69 10.46 0.56 -12.78
N LEU A 70 11.55 0.08 -12.19
CA LEU A 70 12.07 -1.27 -12.47
C LEU A 70 11.08 -2.36 -12.03
N LEU A 71 10.49 -2.22 -10.84
CA LEU A 71 9.46 -3.14 -10.36
C LEU A 71 8.18 -3.04 -11.20
N ALA A 72 7.85 -1.85 -11.69
CA ALA A 72 6.64 -1.56 -12.43
C ALA A 72 6.65 -2.21 -13.82
N ASP A 73 7.83 -2.33 -14.42
CA ASP A 73 8.03 -3.07 -15.67
C ASP A 73 7.84 -4.58 -15.49
N ARG A 74 8.09 -5.09 -14.27
CA ARG A 74 8.07 -6.52 -13.95
C ARG A 74 6.72 -7.01 -13.43
N PHE A 75 6.02 -6.20 -12.65
CA PHE A 75 4.80 -6.61 -11.95
C PHE A 75 3.63 -5.66 -12.26
N PRO A 76 2.55 -6.15 -12.91
CA PRO A 76 1.38 -5.35 -13.24
C PRO A 76 0.42 -5.11 -12.06
N ALA A 77 0.59 -5.81 -10.94
CA ALA A 77 -0.19 -5.63 -9.71
C ALA A 77 0.68 -5.66 -8.45
N TRP A 78 0.37 -4.80 -7.48
CA TRP A 78 1.20 -4.60 -6.30
C TRP A 78 0.37 -4.58 -5.03
N VAL A 79 0.73 -5.41 -4.06
CA VAL A 79 0.17 -5.41 -2.70
C VAL A 79 1.16 -4.74 -1.76
N VAL A 80 0.73 -3.64 -1.16
CA VAL A 80 1.50 -2.90 -0.15
C VAL A 80 0.89 -3.18 1.22
N ASP A 81 1.57 -4.00 2.02
CA ASP A 81 1.11 -4.43 3.34
C ASP A 81 1.67 -3.56 4.48
N GLY A 82 0.87 -3.37 5.53
CA GLY A 82 1.32 -2.69 6.74
C GLY A 82 1.43 -1.17 6.59
N ILE A 83 0.60 -0.55 5.76
CA ILE A 83 0.58 0.91 5.63
C ILE A 83 0.07 1.48 6.96
N PRO A 84 0.82 2.35 7.64
CA PRO A 84 0.36 2.98 8.86
C PRO A 84 -0.85 3.88 8.57
N SER A 85 -1.80 3.97 9.49
CA SER A 85 -2.87 4.96 9.36
C SER A 85 -2.27 6.37 9.30
N PRO A 86 -2.75 7.29 8.44
CA PRO A 86 -2.28 8.67 8.40
C PRO A 86 -2.47 9.40 9.74
N SER A 87 -3.45 8.98 10.56
CA SER A 87 -3.63 9.47 11.94
C SER A 87 -2.61 8.93 12.94
N ALA A 88 -1.96 7.81 12.62
CA ALA A 88 -0.84 7.21 13.36
C ALA A 88 0.52 7.51 12.72
N ALA A 89 0.57 8.49 11.79
CA ALA A 89 1.74 8.80 10.98
C ALA A 89 2.96 9.24 11.79
N SER A 90 2.83 9.49 13.10
CA SER A 90 3.96 9.72 14.02
C SER A 90 4.97 8.57 14.08
N ALA A 91 4.61 7.36 13.66
CA ALA A 91 5.51 6.21 13.62
C ALA A 91 6.46 6.19 12.39
N ALA A 92 6.11 6.88 11.30
CA ALA A 92 6.88 6.90 10.05
C ALA A 92 7.43 8.30 9.76
N LYS A 93 8.59 8.40 9.10
CA LYS A 93 9.23 9.70 8.82
C LYS A 93 8.53 10.38 7.63
N ALA A 94 8.55 11.71 7.57
CA ALA A 94 8.02 12.47 6.43
C ALA A 94 8.60 11.98 5.08
N ALA A 95 9.89 11.64 5.05
CA ALA A 95 10.54 11.07 3.88
C ALA A 95 9.93 9.74 3.41
N ASP A 96 9.47 8.88 4.33
CA ASP A 96 8.86 7.60 3.97
C ASP A 96 7.50 7.83 3.29
N TRP A 97 6.73 8.81 3.76
CA TRP A 97 5.48 9.24 3.14
C TRP A 97 5.69 9.93 1.79
N GLN A 98 6.75 10.72 1.63
CA GLN A 98 7.11 11.29 0.34
C GLN A 98 7.45 10.21 -0.69
N ARG A 99 8.18 9.16 -0.27
CA ARG A 99 8.44 7.99 -1.13
C ARG A 99 7.18 7.20 -1.43
N PHE A 100 6.25 7.09 -0.48
CA PHE A 100 4.96 6.48 -0.73
C PHE A 100 4.15 7.25 -1.78
N LEU A 101 4.17 8.59 -1.72
CA LEU A 101 3.55 9.42 -2.76
C LEU A 101 4.18 9.17 -4.13
N ASP A 102 5.52 9.17 -4.21
CA ASP A 102 6.26 8.87 -5.45
C ASP A 102 5.90 7.48 -6.00
N LEU A 103 5.81 6.47 -5.13
CA LEU A 103 5.33 5.14 -5.47
C LEU A 103 3.91 5.19 -6.06
N LEU A 104 2.96 5.85 -5.39
CA LEU A 104 1.58 5.95 -5.88
C LEU A 104 1.50 6.64 -7.24
N ASP A 105 2.30 7.68 -7.46
CA ASP A 105 2.37 8.35 -8.76
C ASP A 105 2.95 7.41 -9.84
N VAL A 106 4.00 6.64 -9.56
CA VAL A 106 4.54 5.65 -10.50
C VAL A 106 3.50 4.57 -10.82
N LEU A 107 2.81 4.02 -9.82
CA LEU A 107 1.77 3.00 -10.05
C LEU A 107 0.65 3.54 -10.96
N ARG A 108 0.25 4.79 -10.74
CA ARG A 108 -0.74 5.48 -11.56
C ARG A 108 -0.25 5.72 -12.98
N GLU A 109 0.97 6.23 -13.14
CA GLU A 109 1.55 6.51 -14.46
C GLU A 109 1.77 5.25 -15.29
N ARG A 110 2.04 4.12 -14.62
CA ARG A 110 2.27 2.81 -15.26
C ARG A 110 1.04 1.94 -15.35
N ASP A 111 -0.13 2.46 -14.95
CA ASP A 111 -1.41 1.75 -15.01
C ASP A 111 -1.40 0.44 -14.18
N ILE A 112 -0.58 0.40 -13.13
CA ILE A 112 -0.44 -0.76 -12.25
C ILE A 112 -1.61 -0.79 -11.28
N THR A 113 -2.07 -1.99 -10.91
CA THR A 113 -3.15 -2.17 -9.95
C THR A 113 -2.61 -2.20 -8.51
N PRO A 114 -2.84 -1.16 -7.68
CA PRO A 114 -2.42 -1.16 -6.29
C PRO A 114 -3.48 -1.83 -5.39
N PHE A 115 -3.03 -2.68 -4.47
CA PHE A 115 -3.78 -3.17 -3.33
C PHE A 115 -3.09 -2.69 -2.05
N LEU A 116 -3.71 -1.74 -1.36
CA LEU A 116 -3.12 -1.02 -0.25
C LEU A 116 -3.75 -1.50 1.05
N ILE A 117 -2.99 -2.17 1.91
CA ILE A 117 -3.49 -2.69 3.19
C ILE A 117 -3.07 -1.73 4.29
N VAL A 118 -4.04 -1.01 4.84
CA VAL A 118 -3.81 -0.07 5.93
C VAL A 118 -4.01 -0.80 7.25
N THR A 119 -2.92 -0.98 8.00
CA THR A 119 -2.96 -1.55 9.33
C THR A 119 -3.18 -0.45 10.36
N GLY A 120 -4.36 -0.44 10.97
CA GLY A 120 -4.69 0.39 12.10
C GLY A 120 -5.91 -0.18 12.84
N PRO A 121 -5.86 -0.37 14.17
CA PRO A 121 -7.07 -0.65 14.92
C PRO A 121 -7.97 0.59 14.89
N PRO A 122 -9.31 0.45 14.79
CA PRO A 122 -10.21 1.52 15.20
C PRO A 122 -10.03 1.70 16.72
N GLY A 123 -9.08 2.54 17.15
CA GLY A 123 -8.92 2.94 18.55
C GLY A 123 -7.57 2.68 19.23
N SER A 124 -6.54 2.14 18.56
CA SER A 124 -5.19 2.17 19.16
C SER A 124 -4.56 3.53 18.97
N HIS A 125 -4.80 4.41 19.94
CA HIS A 125 -3.86 5.46 20.27
C HIS A 125 -2.58 4.78 20.79
N ALA A 126 -1.65 4.47 19.88
CA ALA A 126 -0.27 4.28 20.28
C ALA A 126 0.24 5.64 20.75
N GLY A 127 0.21 5.81 22.08
CA GLY A 127 1.05 6.68 22.89
C GLY A 127 1.36 8.06 22.32
N GLU A 128 0.65 9.05 22.85
CA GLU A 128 1.11 10.42 23.08
C GLU A 128 2.43 10.80 22.41
N THR A 129 2.35 11.49 21.28
CA THR A 129 3.32 12.56 21.04
C THR A 129 2.53 13.79 20.68
N ARG A 130 2.54 14.77 21.59
CA ARG A 130 2.06 16.14 21.39
C ARG A 130 3.02 16.93 20.48
N ASP A 131 3.63 16.25 19.52
CA ASP A 131 4.48 16.87 18.51
C ASP A 131 3.59 17.06 17.29
N GLY A 132 3.44 18.31 16.86
CA GLY A 132 2.69 18.62 15.65
C GLY A 132 3.19 17.75 14.52
N VAL A 133 2.28 17.29 13.66
CA VAL A 133 2.66 16.63 12.41
C VAL A 133 3.74 17.51 11.75
N PRO A 134 4.95 16.98 11.47
CA PRO A 134 6.00 17.78 10.86
C PRO A 134 5.45 18.44 9.59
N GLU A 135 5.77 19.72 9.35
CA GLU A 135 5.18 20.50 8.25
C GLU A 135 5.28 19.80 6.89
N GLU A 136 6.41 19.12 6.66
CA GLU A 136 6.67 18.32 5.47
C GLU A 136 5.70 17.12 5.34
N LEU A 137 5.37 16.47 6.47
CA LEU A 137 4.36 15.42 6.51
C LEU A 137 2.94 15.99 6.34
N ALA A 138 2.66 17.17 6.92
CA ALA A 138 1.37 17.84 6.75
C ALA A 138 1.13 18.26 5.28
N ALA A 139 2.19 18.55 4.53
CA ALA A 139 2.11 18.86 3.10
C ALA A 139 1.87 17.62 2.23
N VAL A 140 2.45 16.46 2.58
CA VAL A 140 2.35 15.24 1.76
C VAL A 140 1.06 14.45 1.99
N LEU A 141 0.53 14.42 3.22
CA LEU A 141 -0.69 13.69 3.57
C LEU A 141 -1.93 14.03 2.71
N PRO A 142 -2.26 15.31 2.41
CA PRO A 142 -3.38 15.63 1.54
C PRO A 142 -3.18 15.14 0.10
N LEU A 143 -1.95 15.14 -0.42
CA LEU A 143 -1.64 14.62 -1.75
C LEU A 143 -1.83 13.10 -1.82
N ILE A 144 -1.38 12.38 -0.78
CA ILE A 144 -1.66 10.95 -0.64
C ILE A 144 -3.16 10.72 -0.54
N GLY A 145 -3.86 11.50 0.29
CA GLY A 145 -5.32 11.44 0.42
C GLY A 145 -6.05 11.63 -0.91
N GLU A 146 -5.59 12.55 -1.75
CA GLU A 146 -6.08 12.75 -3.11
C GLU A 146 -5.90 11.50 -3.98
N ARG A 147 -4.69 10.92 -4.00
CA ARG A 147 -4.40 9.68 -4.76
C ARG A 147 -5.23 8.50 -4.27
N LEU A 148 -5.33 8.31 -2.95
CA LEU A 148 -6.13 7.27 -2.34
C LEU A 148 -7.64 7.47 -2.55
N SER A 149 -8.10 8.68 -2.87
CA SER A 149 -9.51 8.96 -3.17
C SER A 149 -9.90 8.57 -4.60
N MET A 150 -8.91 8.31 -5.46
CA MET A 150 -9.12 7.74 -6.79
C MET A 150 -9.26 6.21 -6.75
N LEU A 151 -8.93 5.59 -5.61
CA LEU A 151 -9.01 4.15 -5.40
C LEU A 151 -10.29 3.79 -4.66
N ARG A 152 -10.84 2.61 -4.94
CA ARG A 152 -12.00 2.10 -4.22
C ARG A 152 -11.56 1.64 -2.82
N ARG A 153 -12.39 1.87 -1.79
CA ARG A 153 -12.08 1.51 -0.40
C ARG A 153 -13.05 0.45 0.12
N ILE A 154 -12.50 -0.55 0.80
CA ILE A 154 -13.26 -1.54 1.55
C ILE A 154 -12.86 -1.37 3.01
N GLU A 155 -13.76 -0.78 3.80
CA GLU A 155 -13.49 -0.37 5.18
C GLU A 155 -13.92 -1.42 6.21
N SER A 156 -14.76 -2.38 5.79
CA SER A 156 -15.27 -3.49 6.62
C SER A 156 -15.55 -4.74 5.79
N ASP A 157 -15.61 -5.90 6.44
CA ASP A 157 -16.09 -7.15 5.82
C ASP A 157 -17.59 -7.11 5.49
N GLU A 158 -18.39 -6.30 6.19
CA GLU A 158 -19.82 -6.11 5.92
C GLU A 158 -20.08 -5.45 4.55
N GLN A 159 -19.24 -4.48 4.14
CA GLN A 159 -19.33 -3.87 2.81
C GLN A 159 -19.15 -4.90 1.68
N LEU A 160 -18.32 -5.92 1.89
CA LEU A 160 -18.13 -6.99 0.92
C LEU A 160 -19.34 -7.91 0.81
N ALA A 161 -20.09 -8.09 1.91
CA ALA A 161 -21.29 -8.92 1.93
C ALA A 161 -22.47 -8.22 1.26
N ASP A 162 -22.62 -6.90 1.45
CA ASP A 162 -23.69 -6.10 0.84
C ASP A 162 -23.54 -6.06 -0.69
N GLU A 163 -22.32 -5.85 -1.19
CA GLU A 163 -22.06 -5.79 -2.63
C GLU A 163 -22.18 -7.14 -3.34
N GLN A 164 -21.88 -8.25 -2.66
CA GLN A 164 -22.15 -9.59 -3.19
C GLN A 164 -23.65 -9.93 -3.18
N SER A 165 -24.41 -9.36 -2.25
CA SER A 165 -25.86 -9.57 -2.13
C SER A 165 -26.67 -8.73 -3.12
N ALA A 166 -26.18 -7.54 -3.49
CA ALA A 166 -26.82 -6.64 -4.46
C ALA A 166 -26.64 -7.07 -5.93
N GLY A 167 -25.82 -8.09 -6.20
CA GLY A 167 -25.55 -8.61 -7.54
C GLY A 167 -26.41 -9.81 -7.99
N CYS A 168 -27.46 -10.17 -7.23
CA CYS A 168 -28.37 -11.29 -7.56
C CYS A 168 -29.72 -10.82 -8.09
#